data_AF-A0A235H4X9-F1
#
_entry.id   AF-A0A235H4X9-F1
#
_cell.length_a   1.000
_cell.length_b   1.000
_cell.length_c   1.000
_cell.angle_alpha   90.00
_cell.angle_beta   90.00
_cell.angle_gamma   90.00
#
_symmetry.space_group_name_H-M   'P 1'
#
loop_
_entity.id
_entity.type
_entity.pdbx_description
1 polymer ?
#
loop_
_entity_poly.entity_id
_entity_poly.type
_entity_poly.pdbx_seq_one_letter_code
_entity_poly.pdbx_strand_id
1 'polypeptide(L)'
;MHIEPGVVDGAKIALSYATAAGGFAMAGKLAHNDVRNNGGVAPLVLRSLIATALVFSFFEVFPHHPVGVSEVHLILGSTLLLLFGAGAASIGLAAGLLIQGLFFAPFDLPQYGMNVTTLLVPLWGISLLAKRIVPDATPYVDLKYSQALALSTAYQGGIVAWVAFWAFYGHGFTAETMMEVASFGAAYMTVIIVEPLADLAVLAVAKTLRRQSQGPLFNARLHQGA
;
A
#
# COMPACT_ATOMS: atom_id res chain seq x y z
N MET A 1 -10.24 2.79 -1.34
CA MET A 1 -9.71 1.44 -1.16
C MET A 1 -10.72 0.49 -0.55
N HIS A 2 -11.58 0.92 0.38
CA HIS A 2 -12.77 0.16 0.78
C HIS A 2 -13.75 0.17 -0.37
N ILE A 3 -14.01 -0.99 -0.96
CA ILE A 3 -15.07 -1.14 -1.95
C ILE A 3 -16.40 -1.14 -1.20
N GLU A 4 -17.38 -0.38 -1.68
CA GLU A 4 -18.67 -0.28 -0.98
C GLU A 4 -19.42 -1.62 -0.99
N PRO A 5 -20.11 -1.98 0.12
CA PRO A 5 -20.96 -3.17 0.15
C PRO A 5 -21.99 -3.13 -0.98
N GLY A 6 -22.15 -4.24 -1.71
CA GLY A 6 -23.06 -4.33 -2.86
C GLY A 6 -22.39 -4.25 -4.22
N VAL A 7 -21.13 -3.79 -4.31
CA VAL A 7 -20.42 -3.72 -5.59
C VAL A 7 -20.14 -5.13 -6.13
N VAL A 8 -19.70 -6.06 -5.27
CA VAL A 8 -19.40 -7.45 -5.65
C VAL A 8 -20.07 -8.41 -4.66
N ASP A 9 -21.22 -8.95 -5.06
CA ASP A 9 -22.02 -9.83 -4.21
C ASP A 9 -22.14 -11.27 -4.73
N GLY A 10 -22.59 -12.15 -3.84
CA GLY A 10 -22.96 -13.53 -4.15
C GLY A 10 -21.79 -14.33 -4.71
N ALA A 11 -21.97 -14.98 -5.86
CA ALA A 11 -20.94 -15.81 -6.47
C ALA A 11 -19.68 -15.02 -6.90
N LYS A 12 -19.81 -13.71 -7.19
CA LYS A 12 -18.70 -12.88 -7.65
C LYS A 12 -17.66 -12.65 -6.55
N ILE A 13 -18.06 -12.67 -5.27
CA ILE A 13 -17.14 -12.46 -4.15
C ILE A 13 -16.10 -13.58 -4.04
N ALA A 14 -16.35 -14.77 -4.61
CA ALA A 14 -15.38 -15.87 -4.59
C ALA A 14 -14.04 -15.49 -5.26
N LEU A 15 -14.08 -14.62 -6.28
CA LEU A 15 -12.87 -14.11 -6.93
C LEU A 15 -12.03 -13.28 -5.96
N SER A 16 -12.65 -12.59 -5.00
CA SER A 16 -11.93 -11.83 -3.97
C SER A 16 -11.10 -12.75 -3.07
N TYR A 17 -11.62 -13.92 -2.70
CA TYR A 17 -10.88 -14.87 -1.87
C TYR A 17 -9.75 -15.53 -2.65
N ALA A 18 -9.98 -15.86 -3.93
CA ALA A 18 -8.93 -16.41 -4.80
C ALA A 18 -7.79 -15.40 -5.02
N THR A 19 -8.12 -14.14 -5.31
CA THR A 19 -7.13 -13.07 -5.48
C THR A 19 -6.44 -12.73 -4.16
N ALA A 20 -7.16 -12.74 -3.03
CA ALA A 20 -6.57 -12.55 -1.70
C ALA A 20 -5.56 -13.66 -1.37
N ALA A 21 -5.86 -14.93 -1.68
CA ALA A 21 -4.89 -16.01 -1.50
C ALA A 21 -3.60 -15.75 -2.31
N GLY A 22 -3.72 -15.29 -3.55
CA GLY A 22 -2.59 -14.85 -4.36
C GLY A 22 -1.84 -13.65 -3.76
N GLY A 23 -2.58 -12.65 -3.28
CA GLY A 23 -2.04 -11.47 -2.59
C GLY A 23 -1.24 -11.83 -1.33
N PHE A 24 -1.77 -12.72 -0.49
CA PHE A 24 -1.07 -13.22 0.69
C PHE A 24 0.13 -14.10 0.34
N ALA A 25 0.07 -14.90 -0.72
CA ALA A 25 1.24 -15.63 -1.20
C ALA A 25 2.36 -14.68 -1.66
N MET A 26 2.01 -13.59 -2.36
CA MET A 26 2.97 -12.54 -2.73
C MET A 26 3.54 -11.83 -1.50
N ALA A 27 2.70 -11.44 -0.55
CA ALA A 27 3.13 -10.84 0.72
C ALA A 27 4.06 -11.78 1.51
N GLY A 28 3.74 -13.07 1.57
CA GLY A 28 4.59 -14.10 2.20
C GLY A 28 5.95 -14.23 1.52
N LYS A 29 6.00 -14.17 0.19
CA LYS A 29 7.27 -14.13 -0.56
C LYS A 29 8.09 -12.87 -0.24
N LEU A 30 7.45 -11.71 -0.16
CA LEU A 30 8.10 -10.45 0.21
C LEU A 30 8.63 -10.50 1.65
N ALA A 31 7.85 -11.03 2.59
CA ALA A 31 8.26 -11.27 3.96
C ALA A 31 9.47 -12.20 4.06
N HIS A 32 9.46 -13.31 3.30
CA HIS A 32 10.60 -14.25 3.25
C HIS A 32 11.87 -13.59 2.73
N ASN A 33 11.77 -12.75 1.69
CA ASN A 33 12.92 -11.99 1.19
C ASN A 33 13.42 -10.98 2.24
N ASP A 34 12.50 -10.33 2.96
CA ASP A 34 12.86 -9.42 4.05
C ASP A 34 13.57 -10.14 5.19
N VAL A 35 13.15 -11.34 5.57
CA VAL A 35 13.88 -12.14 6.57
C VAL A 35 15.31 -12.40 6.12
N ARG A 36 15.52 -12.73 4.85
CA ARG A 36 16.85 -13.02 4.30
C ARG A 36 17.75 -11.78 4.18
N ASN A 37 17.17 -10.65 3.79
CA ASN A 37 17.95 -9.47 3.38
C ASN A 37 17.97 -8.36 4.45
N ASN A 38 17.03 -8.38 5.41
CA ASN A 38 16.81 -7.31 6.39
C ASN A 38 16.85 -7.82 7.84
N GLY A 39 17.86 -8.65 8.17
CA GLY A 39 18.23 -8.98 9.55
C GLY A 39 17.41 -10.07 10.25
N GLY A 40 16.57 -10.82 9.53
CA GLY A 40 15.86 -11.97 10.08
C GLY A 40 14.41 -11.70 10.52
N VAL A 41 13.85 -12.66 11.27
CA VAL A 41 12.43 -12.68 11.66
C VAL A 41 12.09 -11.60 12.68
N ALA A 42 12.93 -11.41 13.71
CA ALA A 42 12.63 -10.44 14.77
C ALA A 42 12.55 -8.98 14.25
N PRO A 43 13.49 -8.49 13.41
CA PRO A 43 13.33 -7.19 12.76
C PRO A 43 12.09 -7.09 11.88
N LEU A 44 11.72 -8.15 11.15
CA LEU A 44 10.51 -8.15 10.33
C LEU A 44 9.25 -7.97 11.19
N VAL A 45 9.14 -8.71 12.30
CA VAL A 45 7.99 -8.60 13.22
C VAL A 45 7.86 -7.17 13.73
N LEU A 46 8.96 -6.58 14.21
CA LEU A 46 8.94 -5.23 14.77
C LEU A 46 8.59 -4.17 13.73
N ARG A 47 9.19 -4.25 12.53
CA ARG A 47 8.83 -3.38 11.39
C ARG A 47 7.37 -3.53 10.99
N SER A 48 6.84 -4.75 11.02
CA SER A 48 5.43 -5.03 10.68
C SER A 48 4.48 -4.46 11.72
N LEU A 49 4.81 -4.53 13.02
CA LEU A 49 4.01 -3.90 14.09
C LEU A 49 3.96 -2.38 13.93
N ILE A 50 5.11 -1.75 13.66
CA ILE A 50 5.17 -0.30 13.42
C ILE A 50 4.36 0.06 12.16
N ALA A 51 4.56 -0.67 11.06
CA ALA A 51 3.79 -0.46 9.83
C ALA A 51 2.29 -0.65 10.05
N THR A 52 1.88 -1.64 10.85
CA THR A 52 0.47 -1.88 11.20
C THR A 52 -0.12 -0.68 11.95
N ALA A 53 0.58 -0.17 12.96
CA ALA A 53 0.15 0.98 13.74
C ALA A 53 0.04 2.26 12.88
N LEU A 54 1.00 2.45 11.96
CA LEU A 54 0.97 3.57 11.01
C LEU A 54 -0.20 3.45 10.03
N VAL A 55 -0.37 2.30 9.38
CA VAL A 55 -1.49 2.03 8.46
C VAL A 55 -2.83 2.26 9.16
N PHE A 56 -3.00 1.71 10.36
CA PHE A 56 -4.20 1.93 11.15
C PHE A 56 -4.44 3.42 11.43
N SER A 57 -3.38 4.16 11.77
CA SER A 57 -3.47 5.62 11.96
C SER A 57 -3.82 6.35 10.66
N PHE A 58 -3.31 5.91 9.52
CA PHE A 58 -3.62 6.50 8.21
C PHE A 58 -5.08 6.26 7.81
N PHE A 59 -5.68 5.16 8.25
CA PHE A 59 -7.08 4.86 7.97
C PHE A 59 -8.02 5.62 8.91
N GLU A 60 -7.72 5.65 10.21
CA GLU A 60 -8.64 6.24 11.19
C GLU A 60 -8.45 7.75 11.42
N VAL A 61 -7.22 8.25 11.30
CA VAL A 61 -6.89 9.64 11.70
C VAL A 61 -6.74 10.57 10.52
N PHE A 62 -6.20 10.09 9.39
CA PHE A 62 -6.00 10.93 8.22
C PHE A 62 -7.31 11.12 7.45
N PRO A 63 -7.45 12.23 6.69
CA PRO A 63 -8.65 12.48 5.90
C PRO A 63 -8.92 11.33 4.93
N HIS A 64 -10.12 10.76 5.03
CA HIS A 64 -10.67 9.78 4.09
C HIS A 64 -12.09 10.18 3.72
N HIS A 65 -12.43 10.08 2.44
CA HIS A 65 -13.75 10.47 1.93
C HIS A 65 -14.26 9.46 0.89
N PRO A 66 -15.55 9.11 0.90
CA PRO A 66 -16.16 8.28 -0.12
C PRO A 66 -16.23 9.03 -1.44
N VAL A 67 -15.76 8.42 -2.52
CA VAL A 67 -15.79 8.99 -3.88
C VAL A 67 -16.12 7.89 -4.89
N GLY A 68 -17.33 7.91 -5.41
CA GLY A 68 -17.78 6.88 -6.37
C GLY A 68 -17.88 5.51 -5.69
N VAL A 69 -17.20 4.52 -6.26
CA VAL A 69 -17.23 3.11 -5.78
C VAL A 69 -16.34 2.82 -4.57
N SER A 70 -15.54 3.79 -4.10
CA SER A 70 -14.55 3.51 -3.06
C SER A 70 -14.08 4.77 -2.31
N GLU A 71 -13.43 4.57 -1.17
CA GLU A 71 -12.94 5.67 -0.33
C GLU A 71 -11.50 6.06 -0.60
N VAL A 72 -11.23 7.34 -0.79
CA VAL A 72 -9.86 7.85 -0.99
C VAL A 72 -9.15 7.95 0.35
N HIS A 73 -7.96 7.37 0.42
CA HIS A 73 -7.13 7.39 1.63
C HIS A 73 -5.70 7.80 1.29
N LEU A 74 -5.07 8.51 2.22
CA LEU A 74 -3.64 8.76 2.19
C LEU A 74 -2.89 7.61 2.85
N ILE A 75 -2.61 6.56 2.06
CA ILE A 75 -2.10 5.26 2.55
C ILE A 75 -0.59 5.29 2.79
N LEU A 76 0.16 6.14 2.09
CA LEU A 76 1.62 6.24 2.19
C LEU A 76 2.33 4.89 1.97
N GLY A 77 1.81 4.07 1.05
CA GLY A 77 2.31 2.72 0.81
C GLY A 77 3.72 2.68 0.25
N SER A 78 4.09 3.65 -0.62
CA SER A 78 5.48 3.83 -1.05
C SER A 78 6.38 4.20 0.13
N THR A 79 5.94 5.08 1.03
CA THR A 79 6.69 5.46 2.24
C THR A 79 6.97 4.25 3.11
N LEU A 80 5.95 3.42 3.37
CA LEU A 80 6.07 2.21 4.18
C LEU A 80 7.06 1.23 3.57
N LEU A 81 7.02 1.04 2.25
CA LEU A 81 7.98 0.20 1.53
C LEU A 81 9.42 0.72 1.67
N LEU A 82 9.62 2.03 1.50
CA LEU A 82 10.94 2.65 1.55
C LEU A 82 11.52 2.58 2.96
N LEU A 83 10.72 2.87 3.99
CA LEU A 83 11.16 2.85 5.38
C LEU A 83 11.32 1.44 5.95
N PHE A 84 10.35 0.57 5.73
CA PHE A 84 10.25 -0.71 6.44
C PHE A 84 10.48 -1.92 5.55
N GLY A 85 10.56 -1.76 4.23
CA GLY A 85 10.70 -2.87 3.29
C GLY A 85 9.34 -3.44 2.87
N ALA A 86 9.33 -4.08 1.69
CA ALA A 86 8.09 -4.55 1.07
C ALA A 86 7.39 -5.65 1.89
N GLY A 87 8.14 -6.50 2.59
CA GLY A 87 7.59 -7.55 3.44
C GLY A 87 6.84 -6.98 4.63
N ALA A 88 7.51 -6.14 5.43
CA ALA A 88 6.89 -5.48 6.57
C ALA A 88 5.72 -4.57 6.19
N ALA A 89 5.85 -3.82 5.09
CA ALA A 89 4.77 -2.97 4.58
C ALA A 89 3.54 -3.80 4.15
N SER A 90 3.74 -4.96 3.51
CA SER A 90 2.63 -5.86 3.14
C SER A 90 1.88 -6.36 4.37
N ILE A 91 2.60 -6.81 5.39
CA ILE A 91 2.01 -7.30 6.64
C ILE A 91 1.27 -6.16 7.35
N GLY A 92 1.90 -4.98 7.43
CA GLY A 92 1.30 -3.80 8.04
C GLY A 92 0.01 -3.35 7.35
N LEU A 93 -0.01 -3.34 6.02
CA LEU A 93 -1.20 -2.97 5.23
C LEU A 93 -2.35 -3.96 5.46
N ALA A 94 -2.07 -5.27 5.42
CA ALA A 94 -3.07 -6.29 5.67
C ALA A 94 -3.59 -6.25 7.12
N ALA A 95 -2.69 -6.22 8.10
CA ALA A 95 -3.06 -6.21 9.51
C ALA A 95 -3.77 -4.92 9.92
N GLY A 96 -3.33 -3.76 9.44
CA GLY A 96 -3.96 -2.47 9.74
C GLY A 96 -5.39 -2.41 9.20
N LEU A 97 -5.58 -2.85 7.96
CA LEU A 97 -6.91 -2.97 7.34
C LEU A 97 -7.80 -3.97 8.10
N LEU A 98 -7.25 -5.11 8.54
CA LEU A 98 -8.01 -6.11 9.29
C LEU A 98 -8.45 -5.58 10.66
N ILE A 99 -7.55 -4.89 11.38
CA ILE A 99 -7.86 -4.29 12.69
C ILE A 99 -8.96 -3.24 12.54
N GLN A 100 -8.85 -2.35 11.55
CA GLN A 100 -9.92 -1.40 11.24
C GLN A 100 -11.24 -2.14 10.97
N GLY A 101 -11.23 -3.16 10.10
CA GLY A 101 -12.42 -3.96 9.80
C GLY A 101 -13.01 -4.64 11.04
N LEU A 102 -12.19 -5.15 11.96
CA LEU A 102 -12.68 -5.83 13.15
C LEU A 102 -13.32 -4.89 14.19
N PHE A 103 -12.80 -3.67 14.34
CA PHE A 103 -13.16 -2.78 15.45
C PHE A 103 -13.99 -1.55 15.04
N PHE A 104 -13.85 -1.06 13.81
CA PHE A 104 -14.44 0.21 13.35
C PHE A 104 -15.40 0.02 12.17
N ALA A 105 -15.09 -0.91 11.25
CA ALA A 105 -15.94 -1.21 10.08
C ALA A 105 -16.22 -2.72 9.89
N PRO A 106 -16.92 -3.40 10.82
CA PRO A 106 -17.22 -4.85 10.70
C PRO A 106 -17.99 -5.23 9.44
N PHE A 107 -18.77 -4.30 8.90
CA PHE A 107 -19.54 -4.49 7.67
C PHE A 107 -18.64 -4.65 6.44
N ASP A 108 -17.38 -4.24 6.49
CA ASP A 108 -16.41 -4.39 5.40
C ASP A 108 -15.64 -5.72 5.43
N LEU A 109 -15.71 -6.48 6.52
CA LEU A 109 -15.01 -7.76 6.65
C LEU A 109 -15.33 -8.77 5.53
N PRO A 110 -16.58 -8.91 5.04
CA PRO A 110 -16.87 -9.76 3.89
C PRO A 110 -16.07 -9.36 2.63
N GLN A 111 -15.75 -8.07 2.50
CA GLN A 111 -15.05 -7.49 1.35
C GLN A 111 -13.53 -7.42 1.56
N TYR A 112 -13.03 -7.86 2.71
CA TYR A 112 -11.63 -7.76 3.08
C TYR A 112 -10.69 -8.33 2.00
N GLY A 113 -11.08 -9.41 1.31
CA GLY A 113 -10.29 -9.98 0.23
C GLY A 113 -10.05 -8.99 -0.93
N MET A 114 -11.07 -8.23 -1.33
CA MET A 114 -10.91 -7.20 -2.37
C MET A 114 -10.09 -6.03 -1.84
N ASN A 115 -10.42 -5.54 -0.65
CA ASN A 115 -9.78 -4.36 -0.06
C ASN A 115 -8.28 -4.61 0.20
N VAL A 116 -7.92 -5.79 0.71
CA VAL A 116 -6.52 -6.15 0.95
C VAL A 116 -5.75 -6.32 -0.35
N THR A 117 -6.37 -6.84 -1.42
CA THR A 117 -5.67 -6.95 -2.72
C THR A 117 -5.47 -5.61 -3.40
N THR A 118 -6.37 -4.64 -3.20
CA THR A 118 -6.19 -3.24 -3.62
C THR A 118 -4.92 -2.63 -3.01
N LEU A 119 -4.46 -3.14 -1.86
CA LEU A 119 -3.22 -2.73 -1.21
C LEU A 119 -2.01 -3.55 -1.64
N LEU A 120 -2.12 -4.88 -1.54
CA LEU A 120 -1.00 -5.78 -1.69
C LEU A 120 -0.51 -5.90 -3.13
N VAL A 121 -1.41 -5.89 -4.11
CA VAL A 121 -1.03 -6.06 -5.52
C VAL A 121 -0.25 -4.84 -6.03
N PRO A 122 -0.71 -3.59 -5.81
CA PRO A 122 0.09 -2.42 -6.16
C PRO A 122 1.41 -2.35 -5.38
N LEU A 123 1.42 -2.71 -4.09
CA LEU A 123 2.64 -2.72 -3.28
C LEU A 123 3.67 -3.70 -3.85
N TRP A 124 3.23 -4.90 -4.21
CA TRP A 124 4.08 -5.87 -4.89
C TRP A 124 4.60 -5.32 -6.23
N GLY A 125 3.74 -4.70 -7.03
CA GLY A 125 4.12 -4.06 -8.29
C GLY A 125 5.21 -3.01 -8.11
N ILE A 126 5.05 -2.09 -7.16
CA ILE A 126 6.07 -1.06 -6.90
C ILE A 126 7.35 -1.66 -6.30
N SER A 127 7.28 -2.77 -5.57
CA SER A 127 8.49 -3.46 -5.06
C SER A 127 9.38 -3.98 -6.19
N LEU A 128 8.79 -4.34 -7.33
CA LEU A 128 9.51 -4.73 -8.54
C LEU A 128 10.01 -3.51 -9.30
N LEU A 129 9.17 -2.47 -9.43
CA LEU A 129 9.55 -1.22 -10.10
C LEU A 129 10.67 -0.48 -9.37
N ALA A 130 10.70 -0.53 -8.04
CA ALA A 130 11.76 0.09 -7.24
C ALA A 130 13.15 -0.42 -7.61
N LYS A 131 13.29 -1.68 -8.04
CA LYS A 131 14.57 -2.24 -8.52
C LYS A 131 15.00 -1.67 -9.88
N ARG A 132 14.08 -1.10 -10.65
CA ARG A 132 14.35 -0.49 -11.96
C ARG A 132 14.49 1.03 -11.88
N ILE A 133 13.70 1.67 -11.01
CA ILE A 133 13.64 3.13 -10.85
C ILE A 133 14.78 3.63 -9.96
N VAL A 134 15.15 2.86 -8.93
CA VAL A 134 16.19 3.23 -7.97
C VAL A 134 17.46 2.42 -8.25
N PRO A 135 18.57 3.08 -8.61
CA PRO A 135 19.85 2.40 -8.79
C PRO A 135 20.26 1.62 -7.54
N ASP A 136 20.94 0.49 -7.73
CA ASP A 136 21.33 -0.38 -6.61
C ASP A 136 22.25 0.35 -5.62
N ALA A 137 23.16 1.20 -6.11
CA ALA A 137 24.07 1.97 -5.26
C ALA A 137 23.40 3.14 -4.50
N THR A 138 22.12 3.44 -4.76
CA THR A 138 21.42 4.60 -4.15
C THR A 138 20.62 4.16 -2.92
N PRO A 139 20.99 4.63 -1.71
CA PRO A 139 20.15 4.48 -0.52
C PRO A 139 18.83 5.23 -0.67
N TYR A 140 17.77 4.78 -0.01
CA TYR A 140 16.47 5.44 -0.14
C TYR A 140 16.43 6.86 0.43
N VAL A 141 17.27 7.18 1.43
CA VAL A 141 17.39 8.57 1.92
C VAL A 141 17.95 9.56 0.88
N ASP A 142 18.51 9.06 -0.23
CA ASP A 142 19.09 9.86 -1.31
C ASP A 142 18.25 9.81 -2.61
N LEU A 143 16.98 9.41 -2.51
CA LEU A 143 16.07 9.42 -3.66
C LEU A 143 15.84 10.83 -4.21
N LYS A 144 15.81 10.91 -5.54
CA LYS A 144 15.37 12.12 -6.25
C LYS A 144 13.85 12.22 -6.20
N TYR A 145 13.33 13.45 -6.30
CA TYR A 145 11.89 13.70 -6.42
C TYR A 145 11.25 12.89 -7.55
N SER A 146 11.89 12.79 -8.71
CA SER A 146 11.36 12.01 -9.83
C SER A 146 11.21 10.52 -9.52
N GLN A 147 12.09 9.95 -8.68
CA GLN A 147 12.03 8.55 -8.28
C GLN A 147 10.90 8.32 -7.25
N ALA A 148 10.77 9.21 -6.27
CA ALA A 148 9.68 9.17 -5.30
C ALA A 148 8.32 9.35 -5.99
N LEU A 149 8.21 10.36 -6.87
CA LEU A 149 7.01 10.61 -7.67
C LEU A 149 6.64 9.41 -8.54
N ALA A 150 7.61 8.78 -9.20
CA ALA A 150 7.36 7.60 -10.03
C ALA A 150 6.85 6.42 -9.20
N LEU A 151 7.42 6.17 -8.02
CA LEU A 151 6.97 5.09 -7.12
C LEU A 151 5.57 5.35 -6.55
N SER A 152 5.32 6.55 -6.03
CA SER A 152 4.00 6.91 -5.50
C SER A 152 2.95 6.89 -6.61
N THR A 153 3.22 7.48 -7.78
CA THR A 153 2.30 7.43 -8.93
C THR A 153 1.99 5.99 -9.36
N ALA A 154 2.99 5.11 -9.39
CA ALA A 154 2.77 3.71 -9.73
C ALA A 154 1.92 2.99 -8.68
N TYR A 155 2.10 3.29 -7.39
CA TYR A 155 1.30 2.72 -6.32
C TYR A 155 -0.16 3.16 -6.40
N GLN A 156 -0.38 4.48 -6.49
CA GLN A 156 -1.71 5.09 -6.57
C GLN A 156 -2.44 4.70 -7.86
N GLY A 157 -1.74 4.70 -9.00
CA GLY A 157 -2.28 4.19 -10.26
C GLY A 157 -2.63 2.70 -10.19
N GLY A 158 -1.85 1.90 -9.48
CA GLY A 158 -2.18 0.51 -9.19
C GLY A 158 -3.45 0.35 -8.36
N ILE A 159 -3.63 1.18 -7.32
CA ILE A 159 -4.87 1.21 -6.51
C ILE A 159 -6.07 1.55 -7.38
N VAL A 160 -6.00 2.62 -8.18
CA VAL A 160 -7.08 3.05 -9.08
C VAL A 160 -7.40 1.95 -10.09
N ALA A 161 -6.40 1.32 -10.70
CA ALA A 161 -6.60 0.22 -11.64
C ALA A 161 -7.26 -1.00 -10.99
N TRP A 162 -6.89 -1.33 -9.75
CA TRP A 162 -7.48 -2.46 -9.02
C TRP A 162 -8.92 -2.18 -8.59
N VAL A 163 -9.22 -0.95 -8.15
CA VAL A 163 -10.60 -0.53 -7.86
C VAL A 163 -11.46 -0.53 -9.12
N ALA A 164 -10.93 -0.02 -10.24
CA ALA A 164 -11.61 -0.05 -11.54
C ALA A 164 -11.95 -1.49 -11.97
N PHE A 165 -11.00 -2.42 -11.78
CA PHE A 165 -11.24 -3.84 -12.04
C PHE A 165 -12.42 -4.37 -11.24
N TRP A 166 -12.48 -4.12 -9.93
CA TRP A 166 -13.59 -4.58 -9.10
C TRP A 166 -14.92 -3.90 -9.44
N ALA A 167 -14.90 -2.61 -9.72
CA ALA A 167 -16.09 -1.86 -10.14
C ALA A 167 -16.68 -2.42 -11.44
N PHE A 168 -15.86 -2.64 -12.46
CA PHE A 168 -16.31 -3.24 -13.72
C PHE A 168 -16.72 -4.71 -13.58
N TYR A 169 -16.06 -5.47 -12.72
CA TYR A 169 -16.44 -6.85 -12.44
C TYR A 169 -17.79 -6.93 -11.70
N GLY A 170 -18.01 -6.01 -10.77
CA GLY A 170 -19.22 -5.88 -9.96
C GLY A 170 -20.42 -5.36 -10.75
N HIS A 171 -20.35 -4.09 -11.14
CA HIS A 171 -21.44 -3.33 -11.78
C HIS A 171 -21.48 -3.48 -13.31
N GLY A 172 -20.45 -4.05 -13.94
CA GLY A 172 -20.34 -4.14 -15.39
C GLY A 172 -19.80 -2.87 -16.04
N PHE A 173 -19.59 -2.95 -17.37
CA PHE A 173 -19.09 -1.82 -18.17
C PHE A 173 -20.25 -0.93 -18.64
N THR A 174 -20.71 -0.06 -17.75
CA THR A 174 -21.76 0.94 -18.04
C THR A 174 -21.19 2.35 -18.00
N ALA A 175 -21.92 3.32 -18.57
CA ALA A 175 -21.53 4.73 -18.49
C ALA A 175 -21.45 5.23 -17.03
N GLU A 176 -22.34 4.74 -16.17
CA GLU A 176 -22.37 5.06 -14.74
C GLU A 176 -21.11 4.54 -14.03
N THR A 177 -20.78 3.25 -14.18
CA THR A 177 -19.56 2.67 -13.60
C THR A 177 -18.30 3.39 -14.09
N MET A 178 -18.26 3.78 -15.38
CA MET A 178 -17.12 4.54 -15.93
C MET A 178 -16.98 5.92 -15.28
N MET A 179 -18.10 6.60 -14.98
CA MET A 179 -18.09 7.88 -14.29
C MET A 179 -17.64 7.73 -12.83
N GLU A 180 -18.09 6.69 -12.12
CA GLU A 180 -17.66 6.42 -10.75
C GLU A 180 -16.15 6.16 -10.67
N VAL A 181 -15.62 5.32 -11.56
CA VAL A 181 -14.18 5.02 -11.66
C VAL A 181 -13.39 6.28 -12.04
N ALA A 182 -13.89 7.10 -12.96
CA ALA A 182 -13.23 8.34 -13.35
C ALA A 182 -13.20 9.35 -12.20
N SER A 183 -14.30 9.49 -11.45
CA SER A 183 -14.38 10.31 -10.24
C SER A 183 -13.37 9.86 -9.18
N PHE A 184 -13.33 8.56 -8.90
CA PHE A 184 -12.38 7.97 -7.96
C PHE A 184 -10.92 8.21 -8.38
N GLY A 185 -10.61 7.97 -9.67
CA GLY A 185 -9.29 8.23 -10.23
C GLY A 185 -8.88 9.70 -10.15
N ALA A 186 -9.81 10.62 -10.44
CA ALA A 186 -9.57 12.06 -10.32
C ALA A 186 -9.28 12.47 -8.87
N ALA A 187 -9.97 11.89 -7.89
CA ALA A 187 -9.68 12.15 -6.49
C ALA A 187 -8.29 11.64 -6.07
N TYR A 188 -7.86 10.47 -6.57
CA TYR A 188 -6.51 9.95 -6.32
C TYR A 188 -5.39 10.81 -6.94
N MET A 189 -5.67 11.65 -7.93
CA MET A 189 -4.70 12.63 -8.44
C MET A 189 -4.26 13.62 -7.35
N THR A 190 -5.14 13.94 -6.39
CA THR A 190 -4.76 14.80 -5.25
C THR A 190 -3.76 14.09 -4.33
N VAL A 191 -3.92 12.79 -4.12
CA VAL A 191 -3.00 11.96 -3.35
C VAL A 191 -1.63 11.90 -4.03
N ILE A 192 -1.60 11.73 -5.36
CA ILE A 192 -0.35 11.73 -6.15
C ILE A 192 0.43 13.05 -6.02
N ILE A 193 -0.22 14.18 -5.73
CA ILE A 193 0.47 15.46 -5.51
C ILE A 193 1.09 15.51 -4.10
N VAL A 194 0.37 15.00 -3.09
CA VAL A 194 0.75 15.12 -1.68
C VAL A 194 1.75 14.04 -1.26
N GLU A 195 1.52 12.80 -1.65
CA GLU A 195 2.28 11.63 -1.16
C GLU A 195 3.78 11.65 -1.53
N PRO A 196 4.22 12.03 -2.75
CA PRO A 196 5.65 12.14 -3.05
C PRO A 196 6.37 13.19 -2.19
N LEU A 197 5.68 14.26 -1.80
CA LEU A 197 6.23 15.27 -0.91
C LEU A 197 6.36 14.73 0.52
N ALA A 198 5.35 13.97 0.97
CA ALA A 198 5.42 13.26 2.24
C ALA A 198 6.56 12.22 2.26
N ASP A 199 6.71 11.44 1.18
CA ASP A 199 7.81 10.49 0.98
C ASP A 199 9.17 11.17 1.18
N LEU A 200 9.42 12.27 0.45
CA LEU A 200 10.68 13.00 0.56
C LEU A 200 10.88 13.62 1.93
N ALA A 201 9.84 14.18 2.54
CA ALA A 201 9.93 14.77 3.87
C ALA A 201 10.32 13.72 4.91
N VAL A 202 9.68 12.55 4.86
CA VAL A 202 9.96 11.42 5.76
C VAL A 202 11.37 10.88 5.54
N LEU A 203 11.81 10.74 4.29
CA LEU A 203 13.18 10.33 3.97
C LEU A 203 14.23 11.36 4.43
N ALA A 204 13.93 12.66 4.29
CA ALA A 204 14.79 13.73 4.80
C ALA A 204 14.91 13.65 6.33
N VAL A 205 13.80 13.43 7.04
CA VAL A 205 13.82 13.20 8.50
C VAL A 205 14.65 11.97 8.86
N ALA A 206 14.48 10.87 8.13
CA ALA A 206 15.29 9.66 8.34
C ALA A 206 16.78 9.92 8.10
N LYS A 207 17.14 10.75 7.11
CA LYS A 207 18.52 11.17 6.83
C LYS A 207 19.09 12.03 7.96
N THR A 208 18.33 12.98 8.49
CA THR A 208 18.74 13.84 9.61
C THR A 208 18.92 13.03 10.89
N LEU A 209 18.04 12.05 11.14
CA LEU A 209 18.07 11.17 12.31
C LEU A 209 18.82 9.85 12.04
N ARG A 210 19.90 9.91 11.24
CA ARG A 210 20.63 8.74 10.76
C ARG A 210 21.00 7.74 11.85
N ARG A 211 21.43 8.22 13.03
CA ARG A 211 21.83 7.33 14.15
C ARG A 211 20.67 6.47 14.65
N GLN A 212 19.45 7.02 14.63
CA GLN A 212 18.24 6.34 15.06
C GLN A 212 17.64 5.47 13.95
N SER A 213 17.82 5.87 12.69
CA SER A 213 17.25 5.19 11.53
C SER A 213 18.18 4.15 10.87
N GLN A 214 19.42 3.99 11.33
CA GLN A 214 20.36 2.94 10.90
C GLN A 214 20.23 1.60 11.65
N GLY A 215 19.06 1.32 12.24
CA GLY A 215 18.81 0.11 13.03
C GLY A 215 17.94 -0.93 12.33
N PRO A 216 17.74 -2.11 12.96
CA PRO A 216 16.87 -3.18 12.45
C PRO A 216 15.38 -2.80 12.40
N LEU A 217 15.01 -1.64 12.94
CA LEU A 217 13.67 -1.06 12.86
C LEU A 217 13.34 -0.52 11.46
N PHE A 218 14.32 -0.43 10.57
CA PHE A 218 14.17 0.09 9.23
C PHE A 218 14.78 -0.85 8.19
N ASN A 219 14.40 -0.67 6.94
CA ASN A 219 14.94 -1.40 5.80
C ASN A 219 16.44 -1.12 5.67
N ALA A 220 17.26 -2.14 5.40
CA ALA A 220 18.70 -1.95 5.20
C ALA A 220 18.97 -0.96 4.06
N ARG A 221 18.19 -1.04 2.97
CA ARG A 221 18.29 -0.16 1.81
C ARG A 221 17.90 1.30 2.10
N LEU A 222 17.38 1.60 3.31
CA LEU A 222 17.14 2.97 3.72
C LEU A 222 18.43 3.79 3.73
N HIS A 223 19.52 3.21 4.26
CA HIS A 223 20.83 3.87 4.42
C HIS A 223 21.97 3.20 3.65
N GLN A 224 21.68 2.12 2.93
CA GLN A 224 22.64 1.33 2.18
C GLN A 224 22.14 1.10 0.75
N GLY A 225 23.05 0.80 -0.17
CA GLY A 225 22.68 0.25 -1.47
C GLY A 225 22.00 -1.12 -1.34
N ALA A 226 21.41 -1.60 -2.44
CA ALA A 226 20.75 -2.90 -2.56
C ALA A 226 21.72 -4.08 -2.47
#